data_AF-A0A4Q5WYH2-F1
#
_entry.id   AF-A0A4Q5WYH2-F1
#
_cell.length_a   1.000
_cell.length_b   1.000
_cell.length_c   1.000
_cell.angle_alpha   90.00
_cell.angle_beta   90.00
_cell.angle_gamma   90.00
#
_symmetry.space_group_name_H-M   'P 1'
#
loop_
_entity.id
_entity.type
_entity.pdbx_description
1 polymer ?
#
loop_
_entity_poly.entity_id
_entity_poly.type
_entity_poly.pdbx_seq_one_letter_code
_entity_poly.pdbx_strand_id
1 'polypeptide(L)' 'MKKIAFQGELGANSHIACREVYPDFEPLPCATFEDAFAAAAS' A
#
# COMPACT_ATOMS: atom_id res chain seq x y z
N MET A 1 10.18 -2.92 -10.20
CA MET A 1 10.00 -2.20 -8.92
C MET A 1 8.94 -2.93 -8.13
N LYS A 2 9.12 -3.17 -6.82
CA LYS A 2 8.12 -3.87 -5.99
C LYS A 2 7.12 -2.84 -5.45
N LYS A 3 5.83 -3.16 -5.46
CA LYS A 3 4.76 -2.30 -4.95
C LYS A 3 4.17 -2.87 -3.66
N ILE A 4 3.62 -2.02 -2.81
CA ILE A 4 2.88 -2.42 -1.61
C ILE A 4 1.52 -1.73 -1.60
N ALA A 5 0.46 -2.54 -1.74
CA ALA A 5 -0.91 -2.05 -1.74
C ALA A 5 -1.42 -1.83 -0.31
N PHE A 6 -2.13 -0.74 -0.08
CA PHE A 6 -2.80 -0.48 1.19
C PHE A 6 -4.09 0.32 0.97
N GLN A 7 -5.09 0.12 1.83
CA GLN A 7 -6.30 0.94 1.81
C GLN A 7 -6.04 2.30 2.50
N GLY A 8 -6.42 3.39 1.82
CA GLY A 8 -6.31 4.76 2.32
C GLY A 8 -5.50 5.68 1.40
N GLU A 9 -5.10 6.83 1.95
CA GLU A 9 -4.38 7.88 1.22
C GLU A 9 -2.91 7.99 1.65
N LEU A 10 -2.10 8.67 0.82
CA LEU A 10 -0.72 8.98 1.19
C LEU A 10 -0.70 9.87 2.44
N GLY A 11 -0.16 9.34 3.53
CA GLY A 11 -0.06 10.01 4.82
C GLY A 11 -0.90 9.34 5.90
N ALA A 12 -1.79 8.41 5.53
CA ALA A 12 -2.47 7.54 6.47
C ALA A 12 -1.48 6.65 7.24
N ASN A 13 -1.92 6.12 8.39
CA ASN A 13 -1.09 5.20 9.19
C ASN A 13 -0.59 4.01 8.38
N SER A 14 -1.41 3.49 7.45
CA SER A 14 -1.02 2.42 6.54
C SER A 14 0.12 2.83 5.59
N HIS A 15 0.14 4.07 5.09
CA HIS A 15 1.25 4.58 4.27
C HIS A 15 2.55 4.65 5.09
N ILE A 16 2.47 5.12 6.33
CA ILE A 16 3.62 5.20 7.24
C ILE A 16 4.15 3.79 7.53
N ALA A 17 3.28 2.84 7.88
CA ALA A 17 3.65 1.46 8.13
C ALA A 17 4.33 0.81 6.91
N CYS A 18 3.82 1.07 5.69
CA CYS A 18 4.46 0.59 4.46
C CYS A 18 5.89 1.13 4.32
N ARG A 19 6.10 2.44 4.57
CA ARG A 19 7.41 3.07 4.45
C ARG A 19 8.40 2.66 5.54
N GLU A 20 7.92 2.34 6.74
CA GLU A 20 8.77 1.88 7.85
C GLU A 20 9.22 0.43 7.68
N VAL A 21 8.31 -0.46 7.28
CA VAL A 21 8.60 -1.90 7.18
C VAL A 21 9.22 -2.27 5.83
N TYR A 22 8.81 -1.60 4.76
CA TYR A 22 9.26 -1.87 3.38
C TYR A 22 9.69 -0.58 2.67
N PRO A 23 10.80 0.06 3.11
CA PRO A 23 11.24 1.37 2.59
C PRO A 23 11.57 1.38 1.08
N ASP A 24 11.92 0.22 0.51
CA ASP A 24 12.26 0.08 -0.92
C ASP A 24 11.05 -0.23 -1.82
N PHE A 25 9.85 -0.37 -1.25
CA PHE A 25 8.63 -0.67 -2.00
C PHE A 25 7.90 0.63 -2.32
N GLU A 26 7.35 0.71 -3.54
CA GLU A 26 6.52 1.84 -3.96
C GLU A 26 5.12 1.71 -3.34
N PRO A 27 4.67 2.69 -2.53
CA PRO A 27 3.32 2.65 -1.94
C PRO A 27 2.24 2.77 -3.02
N LEU A 28 1.25 1.89 -2.97
CA LEU A 28 0.09 1.88 -3.84
C LEU A 28 -1.19 2.09 -3.00
N PRO A 29 -1.68 3.34 -2.88
CA PRO A 29 -2.93 3.62 -2.19
C PRO A 29 -4.13 3.07 -2.97
N CYS A 30 -5.08 2.50 -2.23
CA CYS A 30 -6.31 1.91 -2.74
C CYS A 30 -7.52 2.51 -2.03
N ALA A 31 -8.64 2.71 -2.74
CA ALA A 31 -9.84 3.30 -2.16
C ALA A 31 -10.51 2.36 -1.14
N THR A 32 -10.55 1.07 -1.45
CA THR A 32 -11.16 0.02 -0.62
C THR A 32 -10.16 -1.06 -0.22
N PHE A 33 -10.54 -1.93 0.72
CA PHE A 33 -9.71 -3.08 1.08
C PHE A 33 -9.71 -4.12 -0.04
N GLU A 34 -10.84 -4.28 -0.72
CA GLU A 34 -11.03 -5.16 -1.87
C GLU A 34 -10.05 -4.79 -3.00
N ASP A 35 -9.88 -3.50 -3.28
CA ASP A 35 -8.89 -3.00 -4.25
C ASP A 35 -7.46 -3.35 -3.83
N ALA A 36 -7.13 -3.20 -2.53
CA ALA A 36 -5.80 -3.53 -2.02
C ALA A 36 -5.49 -5.03 -2.12
N PHE A 37 -6.48 -5.89 -1.81
CA PHE A 37 -6.34 -7.34 -1.98
C PHE A 37 -6.24 -7.74 -3.45
N ALA A 38 -7.03 -7.13 -4.34
CA ALA A 38 -6.94 -7.38 -5.77
C ALA A 38 -5.57 -6.99 -6.33
N ALA A 39 -5.00 -5.87 -5.91
CA ALA A 39 -3.66 -5.43 -6.30
C ALA A 39 -2.54 -6.33 -5.76
N ALA A 40 -2.74 -6.98 -4.61
CA ALA A 40 -1.76 -7.92 -4.04
C ALA A 40 -1.78 -9.31 -4.73
N ALA A 41 -2.85 -9.64 -5.45
CA ALA A 41 -3.03 -10.92 -6.12
C ALA A 41 -2.47 -10.95 -7.56
N SER A 42 -1.92 -9.85 -8.07
CA SER A 42 -1.34 -9.69 -9.42
C SER A 42 0.18 -9.68 -9.43
#